data_AF-A0AAC8VLJ2-F1
#
_entry.id   AF-A0AAC8VLJ2-F1
#
_cell.length_a   1.000
_cell.length_b   1.000
_cell.length_c   1.000
_cell.angle_alpha   90.00
_cell.angle_beta   90.00
_cell.angle_gamma   90.00
#
_symmetry.space_group_name_H-M   'P 1'
#
loop_
_entity.id
_entity.type
_entity.pdbx_description
1 polymer ?
#
loop_
_entity_poly.entity_id
_entity_poly.type
_entity_poly.pdbx_seq_one_letter_code
_entity_poly.pdbx_strand_id
1 'polypeptide(L)'
;MLNITQVRSMLADWGDYIQRGAEHGSSNSIFGMIQKYGGVVIQNNNSGNDPYIANSDALEVDRIVNELLHSDCKSDQTMARILVIHYGITGSAAKKQAIYHISSPTYDSYLGKGVSYVRGCLNALMCKPA
;
A
#
# COMPACT_ATOMS: atom_id res chain seq x y z
N MET A 1 5.86 -15.66 -14.39
CA MET A 1 5.09 -14.41 -14.55
C MET A 1 3.92 -14.46 -13.56
N LEU A 2 3.80 -13.45 -12.70
CA LEU A 2 2.80 -13.35 -11.64
C LEU A 2 1.41 -13.08 -12.20
N ASN A 3 0.41 -13.81 -11.69
CA ASN A 3 -1.01 -13.59 -11.98
C ASN A 3 -1.65 -12.58 -11.00
N ILE A 4 -2.90 -12.17 -11.24
CA ILE A 4 -3.60 -11.17 -10.41
C ILE A 4 -3.77 -11.67 -8.97
N THR A 5 -4.09 -12.94 -8.76
CA THR A 5 -4.29 -13.51 -7.42
C THR A 5 -3.00 -13.46 -6.61
N GLN A 6 -1.86 -13.81 -7.21
CA GLN A 6 -0.55 -13.73 -6.57
C GLN A 6 -0.20 -12.29 -6.18
N VAL A 7 -0.42 -11.33 -7.08
CA VAL A 7 -0.15 -9.91 -6.78
C VAL A 7 -1.05 -9.37 -5.68
N ARG A 8 -2.32 -9.79 -5.64
CA ARG A 8 -3.24 -9.42 -4.55
C ARG A 8 -2.79 -9.99 -3.21
N SER A 9 -2.22 -11.19 -3.18
CA SER A 9 -1.61 -11.77 -1.98
C SER A 9 -0.40 -10.94 -1.53
N MET A 10 0.53 -10.64 -2.44
CA MET A 10 1.70 -9.82 -2.13
C MET A 10 1.33 -8.41 -1.65
N LEU A 11 0.27 -7.81 -2.21
CA LEU A 11 -0.27 -6.53 -1.75
C LEU A 11 -0.90 -6.63 -0.35
N ALA A 12 -1.54 -7.75 -0.01
CA ALA A 12 -2.05 -8.00 1.34
C ALA A 12 -0.90 -8.15 2.35
N ASP A 13 0.12 -8.93 2.00
CA ASP A 13 1.33 -9.11 2.83
C ASP A 13 2.06 -7.77 3.04
N TRP A 14 2.17 -6.96 1.98
CA TRP A 14 2.69 -5.60 2.07
C TRP A 14 1.83 -4.71 2.97
N GLY A 15 0.49 -4.79 2.85
CA GLY A 15 -0.46 -4.06 3.69
C GLY A 15 -0.26 -4.33 5.18
N ASP A 16 -0.11 -5.61 5.54
CA ASP A 16 0.19 -6.03 6.91
C ASP A 16 1.56 -5.49 7.39
N TYR A 17 2.58 -5.53 6.51
CA TYR A 17 3.90 -4.98 6.80
C TYR A 17 3.85 -3.48 7.11
N ILE A 18 3.22 -2.67 6.24
CA ILE A 18 3.19 -1.22 6.44
C ILE A 18 2.32 -0.83 7.63
N GLN A 19 1.24 -1.57 7.91
CA GLN A 19 0.39 -1.30 9.08
C GLN A 19 1.18 -1.51 10.38
N ARG A 20 1.88 -2.64 10.53
CA ARG A 20 2.70 -2.90 11.72
C ARG A 20 3.81 -1.85 11.86
N GLY A 21 4.39 -1.42 10.74
CA GLY A 21 5.33 -0.30 10.73
C GLY A 21 4.75 1.00 11.31
N ALA A 22 3.46 1.26 11.08
CA ALA A 22 2.74 2.40 11.65
C ALA A 22 2.51 2.24 13.16
N GLU A 23 2.11 1.05 13.62
CA GLU A 23 1.90 0.72 15.04
C GLU A 23 3.21 0.87 15.84
N HIS A 24 4.34 0.49 15.26
CA HIS A 24 5.65 0.62 15.90
C HIS A 24 6.32 2.00 15.73
N GLY A 25 5.65 2.99 15.13
CA GLY A 25 6.17 4.36 15.01
C GLY A 25 7.34 4.52 14.04
N SER A 26 7.48 3.62 13.06
CA SER A 26 8.50 3.75 12.02
C SER A 26 8.19 4.95 11.11
N SER A 27 8.95 6.04 11.30
CA SER A 27 8.84 7.30 10.57
C SER A 27 9.15 7.19 9.07
N ASN A 28 9.74 6.07 8.63
CA ASN A 28 10.06 5.78 7.23
C ASN A 28 8.98 4.98 6.51
N SER A 29 7.89 4.57 7.19
CA SER A 29 6.79 3.84 6.55
C SER A 29 5.90 4.80 5.74
N ILE A 30 5.38 4.32 4.60
CA ILE A 30 4.36 5.02 3.79
C ILE A 30 3.17 5.48 4.65
N PHE A 31 2.84 4.72 5.70
CA PHE A 31 1.82 5.10 6.67
C PHE A 31 2.16 6.34 7.48
N GLY A 32 3.39 6.50 7.96
CA GLY A 32 3.83 7.72 8.63
C GLY A 32 3.68 8.95 7.73
N MET A 33 3.93 8.80 6.43
CA MET A 33 3.71 9.88 5.45
C MET A 33 2.24 10.16 5.17
N ILE A 34 1.40 9.12 5.05
CA ILE A 34 -0.05 9.30 4.84
C ILE A 34 -0.74 9.83 6.10
N GLN A 35 -0.29 9.51 7.31
CA GLN A 35 -0.76 10.14 8.53
C GLN A 35 -0.39 11.64 8.54
N LYS A 36 0.84 11.98 8.13
CA LYS A 36 1.34 13.37 8.10
C LYS A 36 0.67 14.26 7.05
N TYR A 37 0.25 13.69 5.91
CA TYR A 37 -0.30 14.46 4.78
C TYR A 37 -1.76 14.12 4.40
N GLY A 38 -2.34 13.07 4.97
CA GLY A 38 -3.66 12.52 4.63
C GLY A 38 -4.69 12.55 5.76
N GLY A 39 -4.34 13.04 6.96
CA GLY A 39 -5.31 13.40 8.01
C GLY A 39 -5.98 12.24 8.75
N VAL A 40 -5.51 10.99 8.59
CA VAL A 40 -6.04 9.84 9.34
C VAL A 40 -5.16 9.58 10.56
N VAL A 41 -5.68 9.82 11.76
CA VAL A 41 -5.03 9.48 13.03
C VAL A 41 -5.44 8.05 13.40
N ILE A 42 -4.51 7.10 13.30
CA ILE A 42 -4.72 5.73 13.79
C ILE A 42 -4.22 5.70 15.24
N GLN A 43 -5.12 5.40 16.18
CA GLN A 43 -4.78 5.30 17.60
C GLN A 43 -3.85 4.12 17.84
N ASN A 44 -2.72 4.41 18.48
CA ASN A 44 -1.65 3.46 18.75
C ASN A 44 -1.89 2.80 20.12
N ASN A 45 -2.16 1.49 20.14
CA ASN A 45 -2.24 0.71 21.37
C ASN A 45 -1.14 -0.36 21.37
N ASN A 46 -0.12 -0.12 22.21
CA ASN A 46 1.07 -0.94 22.44
C ASN A 46 0.86 -2.46 22.47
N SER A 47 1.80 -3.23 21.89
CA SER A 47 2.83 -4.00 22.61
C SER A 47 3.27 -5.26 21.85
N GLY A 48 4.57 -5.55 21.88
CA GLY A 48 5.10 -6.89 21.58
C GLY A 48 6.14 -6.90 20.47
N ASN A 49 7.38 -7.24 20.84
CA ASN A 49 8.49 -7.53 19.93
C ASN A 49 8.06 -8.46 18.78
N ASP A 50 8.19 -7.98 17.55
CA ASP A 50 8.51 -8.86 16.43
C ASP A 50 9.29 -8.04 15.40
N PRO A 51 10.60 -8.31 15.17
CA PRO A 51 11.29 -7.74 14.02
C PRO A 51 10.76 -8.49 12.80
N TYR A 52 9.56 -8.14 12.33
CA TYR A 52 9.02 -8.72 11.11
C TYR A 52 9.94 -8.30 9.96
N ILE A 53 10.86 -9.18 9.59
CA ILE A 53 11.72 -9.04 8.44
C ILE A 53 10.76 -9.04 7.25
N ALA A 54 10.59 -7.87 6.62
CA ALA A 54 9.81 -7.77 5.40
C ALA A 54 10.34 -8.81 4.42
N ASN A 55 9.45 -9.68 3.91
CA ASN A 55 9.79 -10.50 2.76
C ASN A 55 10.20 -9.54 1.61
N SER A 56 11.20 -9.90 0.80
CA SER A 56 11.67 -9.08 -0.33
C SER A 56 10.52 -8.61 -1.22
N ASP A 57 9.51 -9.45 -1.37
CA ASP A 57 8.30 -9.14 -2.13
C ASP A 57 7.54 -7.91 -1.58
N ALA A 58 7.43 -7.77 -0.26
CA ALA A 58 6.76 -6.64 0.37
C ALA A 58 7.57 -5.34 0.23
N LEU A 59 8.91 -5.42 0.29
CA LEU A 59 9.80 -4.27 0.06
C LEU A 59 9.74 -3.79 -1.39
N GLU A 60 9.67 -4.71 -2.35
CA GLU A 60 9.53 -4.38 -3.77
C GLU A 60 8.17 -3.72 -4.07
N VAL A 61 7.10 -4.25 -3.48
CA VAL A 61 5.77 -3.62 -3.56
C VAL A 61 5.79 -2.23 -2.90
N ASP A 62 6.43 -2.08 -1.75
CA ASP A 62 6.58 -0.79 -1.08
C ASP A 62 7.29 0.23 -1.99
N ARG A 63 8.41 -0.16 -2.60
CA ARG A 63 9.15 0.66 -3.56
C ARG A 63 8.28 1.13 -4.72
N ILE A 64 7.53 0.22 -5.34
CA ILE A 64 6.63 0.53 -6.48
C ILE A 64 5.51 1.48 -6.06
N VAL A 65 4.89 1.26 -4.90
CA VAL A 65 3.81 2.12 -4.41
C VAL A 65 4.35 3.49 -3.97
N ASN A 66 5.56 3.54 -3.40
CA ASN A 66 6.24 4.79 -3.07
C ASN A 66 6.57 5.60 -4.33
N GLU A 67 7.04 4.97 -5.40
CA GLU A 67 7.27 5.65 -6.69
C GLU A 67 5.98 6.30 -7.21
N LEU A 68 4.84 5.61 -7.12
CA LEU A 68 3.54 6.19 -7.51
C LEU A 68 3.11 7.35 -6.59
N LEU A 69 3.38 7.27 -5.29
CA LEU A 69 3.09 8.33 -4.31
C LEU A 69 3.89 9.62 -4.58
N HIS A 70 5.12 9.49 -5.08
CA HIS A 70 6.01 10.61 -5.38
C HIS A 70 6.01 11.02 -6.85
N SER A 71 5.19 10.39 -7.69
CA SER A 71 4.99 10.80 -9.09
C SER A 71 4.35 12.20 -9.15
N ASP A 72 4.72 13.00 -10.15
CA ASP A 72 4.09 14.30 -10.42
C ASP A 72 2.64 14.15 -10.93
N CYS A 73 2.24 12.94 -11.33
CA CYS A 73 0.91 12.66 -11.84
C CYS A 73 -0.10 12.42 -10.71
N LYS A 74 -1.13 13.28 -10.63
CA LYS A 74 -2.22 13.11 -9.64
C LYS A 74 -2.94 11.77 -9.73
N SER A 75 -3.04 11.19 -10.92
CA SER A 75 -3.66 9.87 -11.11
C SER A 75 -2.82 8.76 -10.47
N ASP A 76 -1.50 8.84 -10.54
CA ASP A 76 -0.59 7.88 -9.91
C ASP A 76 -0.66 7.99 -8.38
N GLN A 77 -0.63 9.21 -7.86
CA GLN A 77 -0.79 9.46 -6.43
C GLN A 77 -2.15 8.94 -5.93
N THR A 78 -3.23 9.13 -6.70
CA THR A 78 -4.57 8.62 -6.37
C THR A 78 -4.59 7.10 -6.35
N MET A 79 -3.97 6.46 -7.35
CA MET A 79 -3.84 5.01 -7.43
C MET A 79 -3.10 4.45 -6.22
N ALA A 80 -1.96 5.04 -5.84
CA ALA A 80 -1.18 4.64 -4.67
C ALA A 80 -1.95 4.80 -3.36
N ARG A 81 -2.65 5.92 -3.17
CA ARG A 81 -3.50 6.13 -1.99
C ARG A 81 -4.60 5.08 -1.89
N ILE A 82 -5.25 4.73 -3.01
CA ILE A 82 -6.26 3.67 -3.02
C ILE A 82 -5.65 2.31 -2.68
N LEU A 83 -4.45 1.99 -3.16
CA LEU A 83 -3.75 0.75 -2.76
C LEU A 83 -3.47 0.72 -1.26
N VAL A 84 -2.96 1.82 -0.68
CA VAL A 84 -2.70 1.89 0.77
C VAL A 84 -4.00 1.77 1.57
N ILE A 85 -5.07 2.48 1.18
CA ILE A 85 -6.36 2.38 1.87
C ILE A 85 -6.94 0.96 1.75
N HIS A 86 -6.78 0.34 0.59
CA HIS A 86 -7.35 -0.98 0.35
C HIS A 86 -6.64 -2.08 1.13
N TYR A 87 -5.31 -2.08 1.11
CA TYR A 87 -4.49 -3.17 1.64
C TYR A 87 -3.89 -2.88 3.02
N GLY A 88 -3.54 -1.63 3.30
CA GLY A 88 -2.85 -1.27 4.54
C GLY A 88 -3.76 -0.83 5.69
N ILE A 89 -5.01 -0.39 5.43
CA ILE A 89 -5.92 0.02 6.51
C ILE A 89 -6.78 -1.18 6.90
N THR A 90 -6.50 -1.76 8.07
CA THR A 90 -7.41 -2.73 8.69
C THR A 90 -8.56 -2.05 9.43
N GLY A 91 -9.66 -2.79 9.57
CA GLY A 91 -10.87 -2.30 10.24
C GLY A 91 -11.85 -1.61 9.28
N SER A 92 -13.11 -2.02 9.37
CA SER A 92 -14.17 -1.56 8.47
C SER A 92 -14.52 -0.08 8.66
N ALA A 93 -14.39 0.46 9.88
CA ALA A 93 -14.70 1.86 10.18
C ALA A 93 -13.63 2.83 9.66
N ALA A 94 -12.34 2.57 9.94
CA ALA A 94 -11.23 3.41 9.48
C ALA A 94 -11.15 3.41 7.94
N LYS A 95 -11.33 2.24 7.31
CA LYS A 95 -11.39 2.13 5.86
C LYS A 95 -12.57 2.92 5.27
N LYS A 96 -13.77 2.83 5.87
CA LYS A 96 -14.96 3.62 5.46
C LYS A 96 -14.70 5.13 5.55
N GLN A 97 -14.04 5.58 6.61
CA GLN A 97 -13.69 6.99 6.77
C GLN A 97 -12.68 7.45 5.70
N ALA A 98 -11.65 6.64 5.44
CA ALA A 98 -10.63 6.96 4.44
C ALA A 98 -11.16 7.03 3.00
N ILE A 99 -12.19 6.24 2.67
CA ILE A 99 -12.83 6.26 1.34
C ILE A 99 -14.04 7.20 1.25
N TYR A 100 -14.45 7.86 2.34
CA TYR A 100 -15.72 8.60 2.41
C TYR A 100 -15.87 9.67 1.31
N HIS A 101 -14.76 10.30 0.90
CA HIS A 101 -14.74 11.31 -0.15
C HIS A 101 -14.36 10.77 -1.54
N ILE A 102 -14.23 9.46 -1.71
CA ILE A 102 -13.87 8.82 -2.97
C ILE A 102 -15.11 8.12 -3.52
N SER A 103 -15.51 8.48 -4.75
CA SER A 103 -16.63 7.80 -5.40
C SER A 103 -16.32 6.31 -5.65
N SER A 104 -17.29 5.41 -5.52
CA SER A 104 -17.10 3.98 -5.79
C SER A 104 -16.51 3.70 -7.17
N PRO A 105 -16.98 4.32 -8.27
CA PRO A 105 -16.42 4.09 -9.60
C PRO A 105 -14.94 4.50 -9.69
N THR A 106 -14.57 5.61 -9.05
CA THR A 106 -13.17 6.03 -8.95
C THR A 106 -12.36 5.00 -8.16
N TYR A 107 -12.85 4.59 -7.00
CA TYR A 107 -12.18 3.61 -6.14
C TYR A 107 -11.92 2.29 -6.87
N ASP A 108 -12.97 1.68 -7.45
CA ASP A 108 -12.87 0.38 -8.11
C ASP A 108 -11.98 0.45 -9.36
N SER A 109 -12.07 1.53 -10.14
CA SER A 109 -11.23 1.73 -11.33
C SER A 109 -9.75 1.84 -10.99
N TYR A 110 -9.40 2.70 -10.03
CA TYR A 110 -8.01 2.91 -9.64
C TYR A 110 -7.44 1.72 -8.85
N LEU A 111 -8.26 0.99 -8.09
CA LEU A 111 -7.84 -0.25 -7.46
C LEU A 111 -7.45 -1.30 -8.52
N GLY A 112 -8.30 -1.50 -9.54
CA GLY A 112 -8.02 -2.44 -10.64
C GLY A 112 -6.77 -2.05 -11.44
N LYS A 113 -6.62 -0.74 -11.73
CA LYS A 113 -5.42 -0.20 -12.40
C LYS A 113 -4.17 -0.37 -11.54
N GLY A 114 -4.26 -0.10 -10.24
CA GLY A 114 -3.14 -0.24 -9.30
C GLY A 114 -2.61 -1.67 -9.21
N VAL A 115 -3.51 -2.65 -9.05
CA VAL A 115 -3.12 -4.07 -9.04
C VAL A 115 -2.47 -4.47 -10.37
N SER A 116 -3.00 -3.99 -11.50
CA SER A 116 -2.44 -4.29 -12.83
C SER A 116 -1.07 -3.63 -13.04
N TYR A 117 -0.88 -2.42 -12.54
CA TYR A 117 0.38 -1.68 -12.59
C TYR A 117 1.47 -2.39 -11.78
N VAL A 118 1.19 -2.71 -10.51
CA VAL A 118 2.12 -3.45 -9.64
C VAL A 118 2.49 -4.79 -10.26
N ARG A 119 1.52 -5.52 -10.83
CA ARG A 119 1.77 -6.75 -11.59
C ARG A 119 2.75 -6.53 -12.75
N GLY A 120 2.55 -5.46 -13.52
CA GLY A 120 3.42 -5.10 -14.64
C GLY A 120 4.86 -4.85 -14.19
N CYS A 121 5.02 -4.03 -13.15
CA CYS A 121 6.32 -3.70 -12.56
C CYS A 121 7.04 -4.94 -12.02
N LEU A 122 6.38 -5.75 -11.20
CA LEU A 122 6.97 -6.96 -10.63
C LEU A 122 7.40 -7.96 -11.72
N ASN A 123 6.55 -8.18 -12.73
CA ASN A 123 6.91 -9.05 -13.85
C ASN A 123 8.08 -8.52 -14.67
N ALA A 124 8.16 -7.20 -14.88
CA ALA A 124 9.28 -6.59 -15.58
C ALA A 124 10.61 -6.76 -14.81
N LEU A 125 10.57 -6.69 -13.47
CA LEU A 125 11.73 -6.95 -12.61
C LEU A 125 12.19 -8.41 -12.72
N MET A 126 11.27 -9.38 -12.74
CA MET A 126 11.61 -10.81 -12.91
C MET A 126 12.19 -11.15 -14.29
N CYS A 127 11.98 -10.30 -15.29
CA CYS A 127 12.44 -10.52 -16.66
C CYS A 127 13.76 -9.80 -16.99
N LYS A 128 14.34 -9.01 -16.09
CA LYS A 128 15.65 -8.40 -16.32
C LYS A 128 16.76 -9.46 -16.18
N PRO A 129 17.66 -9.61 -17.18
CA PRO A 129 18.87 -10.42 -16.99
C PRO A 129 19.75 -9.78 -15.92
N ALA A 130 20.34 -10.63 -15.08
CA ALA A 130 21.27 -10.25 -14.02
C ALA A 130 22.55 -9.58 -14.56
#